data_AF-A0A7K3ZNU7-F1
#
_entry.id   AF-A0A7K3ZNU7-F1
#
_cell.length_a   1.000
_cell.length_b   1.000
_cell.length_c   1.000
_cell.angle_alpha   90.00
_cell.angle_beta   90.00
_cell.angle_gamma   90.00
#
_symmetry.space_group_name_H-M   'P 1'
#
loop_
_entity.id
_entity.type
_entity.pdbx_description
1 polymer ?
#
loop_
_entity_poly.entity_id
_entity_poly.type
_entity_poly.pdbx_seq_one_letter_code
_entity_poly.pdbx_strand_id
1 'polypeptide(L)'
;MKLNIDCSSLERLKLLTGVNIYRFLGFNVDLKDGTLTDEINEDSIYYDDYPNWLLSNLLLNYSNATLKALSGDLVKLGEFPDGLARENGFIKTAITPIAEAFGGNPAELPILAKRFGGKTLQFGDASTEIPALRGIPLTYILYGSDEFPAFANLVFDRSAIDYMPLEALVVLGELTTSRLIEIKNYR
;
A
#
# COMPACT_ATOMS: atom_id res chain seq x y z
N MET A 1 -17.99 -1.33 -9.24
CA MET A 1 -18.40 -2.15 -8.07
C MET A 1 -18.66 -1.25 -6.88
N LYS A 2 -19.37 -1.68 -5.83
CA LYS A 2 -19.56 -0.89 -4.60
C LYS A 2 -18.83 -1.54 -3.42
N LEU A 3 -18.09 -0.77 -2.64
CA LEU A 3 -17.47 -1.25 -1.41
C LEU A 3 -18.52 -1.47 -0.31
N ASN A 4 -18.27 -2.45 0.56
CA ASN A 4 -19.10 -2.73 1.71
C ASN A 4 -18.71 -1.83 2.90
N ILE A 5 -18.96 -0.53 2.75
CA ILE A 5 -18.68 0.52 3.76
C ILE A 5 -19.98 1.28 4.04
N ASP A 6 -20.30 1.49 5.31
CA ASP A 6 -21.49 2.24 5.70
C ASP A 6 -21.33 3.75 5.48
N CYS A 7 -22.46 4.46 5.37
CA CYS A 7 -22.46 5.90 5.10
C CYS A 7 -21.69 6.73 6.14
N SER A 8 -21.69 6.32 7.42
CA SER A 8 -20.97 7.07 8.46
C SER A 8 -19.46 6.95 8.28
N SER A 9 -18.98 5.78 7.88
CA SER A 9 -17.56 5.52 7.58
C SER A 9 -17.12 6.24 6.30
N LEU A 10 -17.97 6.31 5.27
CA LEU A 10 -17.70 7.11 4.07
C LEU A 10 -17.60 8.61 4.38
N GLU A 11 -18.47 9.15 5.23
CA GLU A 11 -18.37 10.54 5.69
C GLU A 11 -17.09 10.80 6.50
N ARG A 12 -16.68 9.85 7.37
CA ARG A 12 -15.39 9.96 8.08
C ARG A 12 -14.21 9.98 7.11
N LEU A 13 -14.20 9.10 6.09
CA LEU A 13 -13.18 9.11 5.04
C LEU A 13 -13.18 10.45 4.29
N LYS A 14 -14.35 11.02 4.01
CA LYS A 14 -14.48 12.31 3.33
C LYS A 14 -13.90 13.45 4.15
N LEU A 15 -14.17 13.49 5.45
CA LEU A 15 -13.59 14.47 6.38
C LEU A 15 -12.07 14.29 6.50
N LEU A 16 -11.60 13.05 6.61
CA LEU A 16 -10.19 12.71 6.75
C LEU A 16 -9.37 13.08 5.50
N THR A 17 -9.93 12.82 4.32
CA THR A 17 -9.25 13.00 3.04
C THR A 17 -9.51 14.37 2.41
N GLY A 18 -10.59 15.05 2.78
CA GLY A 18 -10.97 16.37 2.25
C GLY A 18 -11.42 16.36 0.79
N VAL A 19 -11.75 15.20 0.22
CA VAL A 19 -12.10 15.02 -1.19
C VAL A 19 -13.42 14.25 -1.35
N ASN A 20 -14.08 14.38 -2.50
CA ASN A 20 -15.25 13.58 -2.83
C ASN A 20 -14.89 12.23 -3.47
N ILE A 21 -13.80 12.20 -4.24
CA ILE A 21 -13.26 10.97 -4.85
C ILE A 21 -11.89 10.75 -4.22
N TYR A 22 -11.77 9.68 -3.44
CA TYR A 22 -10.50 9.30 -2.82
C TYR A 22 -9.71 8.41 -3.77
N ARG A 23 -8.48 8.83 -4.07
CA ARG A 23 -7.57 8.12 -4.97
C ARG A 23 -6.40 7.54 -4.20
N PHE A 24 -6.16 6.25 -4.35
CA PHE A 24 -5.01 5.56 -3.75
C PHE A 24 -4.70 4.29 -4.54
N LEU A 25 -3.42 4.00 -4.76
CA LEU A 25 -2.96 2.75 -5.40
C LEU A 25 -3.67 2.40 -6.74
N GLY A 26 -4.07 3.41 -7.51
CA GLY A 26 -4.81 3.28 -8.76
C GLY A 26 -6.31 3.00 -8.62
N PHE A 27 -6.83 2.98 -7.40
CA PHE A 27 -8.28 2.95 -7.14
C PHE A 27 -8.85 4.35 -7.05
N ASN A 28 -10.09 4.51 -7.49
CA ASN A 28 -10.95 5.64 -7.16
C ASN A 28 -12.16 5.15 -6.37
N VAL A 29 -12.40 5.79 -5.23
CA VAL A 29 -13.61 5.55 -4.42
C VAL A 29 -14.42 6.83 -4.36
N ASP A 30 -15.64 6.81 -4.91
CA ASP A 30 -16.61 7.88 -4.69
C ASP A 30 -17.09 7.80 -3.24
N LEU A 31 -16.75 8.79 -2.42
CA LEU A 31 -17.09 8.81 -0.99
C LEU A 31 -18.56 9.19 -0.73
N LYS A 32 -19.35 9.50 -1.76
CA LYS A 32 -20.79 9.68 -1.62
C LYS A 32 -21.51 8.35 -1.38
N ASP A 33 -21.08 7.30 -2.08
CA ASP A 33 -21.78 6.02 -2.04
C ASP A 33 -20.85 4.81 -1.95
N GLY A 34 -19.52 4.96 -2.00
CA GLY A 34 -18.56 3.86 -1.92
C GLY A 34 -18.33 3.15 -3.25
N THR A 35 -18.72 3.75 -4.38
CA THR A 35 -18.45 3.21 -5.72
C THR A 35 -16.94 3.15 -5.97
N LEU A 36 -16.46 1.96 -6.27
CA LEU A 36 -15.07 1.66 -6.62
C LEU A 36 -14.91 1.55 -8.14
N THR A 37 -13.90 2.24 -8.67
CA THR A 37 -13.33 1.99 -9.98
C THR A 37 -11.81 1.78 -9.87
N ASP A 38 -11.28 0.97 -10.78
CA ASP A 38 -9.86 0.63 -10.87
C ASP A 38 -9.27 1.20 -12.18
N GLU A 39 -8.22 2.00 -12.08
CA GLU A 39 -7.53 2.62 -13.22
C GLU A 39 -6.51 1.70 -13.90
N ILE A 40 -6.19 0.57 -13.28
CA ILE A 40 -5.15 -0.35 -13.74
C ILE A 40 -5.76 -1.45 -14.61
N ASN A 41 -6.88 -2.02 -14.17
CA ASN A 41 -7.55 -3.11 -14.85
C ASN A 41 -9.06 -2.91 -14.83
N GLU A 42 -9.67 -2.83 -16.01
CA GLU A 42 -11.13 -2.70 -16.15
C GLU A 42 -11.87 -3.92 -15.56
N ASP A 43 -11.30 -5.12 -15.70
CA ASP A 43 -11.80 -6.37 -15.11
C ASP A 43 -11.11 -6.66 -13.77
N SER A 44 -11.18 -5.69 -12.86
CA SER A 44 -10.48 -5.73 -11.58
C SER A 44 -10.91 -6.90 -10.70
N ILE A 45 -9.95 -7.68 -10.19
CA ILE A 45 -10.21 -8.75 -9.19
C ILE A 45 -10.80 -8.18 -7.89
N TYR A 46 -10.64 -6.87 -7.64
CA TYR A 46 -11.22 -6.17 -6.50
C TYR A 46 -12.74 -5.95 -6.63
N TYR A 47 -13.32 -6.43 -7.73
CA TYR A 47 -14.76 -6.55 -7.90
C TYR A 47 -15.30 -7.88 -7.39
N ASP A 48 -14.46 -8.89 -7.14
CA ASP A 48 -14.87 -10.15 -6.52
C ASP A 48 -15.09 -9.98 -5.01
N ASP A 49 -15.94 -10.84 -4.43
CA ASP A 49 -16.42 -10.70 -3.06
C ASP A 49 -15.30 -10.56 -2.01
N TYR A 50 -14.29 -11.44 -2.04
CA TYR A 50 -13.25 -11.46 -1.01
C TYR A 50 -12.26 -10.29 -1.13
N PRO A 51 -11.65 -10.00 -2.29
CA PRO A 51 -10.78 -8.83 -2.42
C PRO A 51 -11.52 -7.51 -2.19
N ASN A 52 -12.81 -7.43 -2.59
CA ASN A 52 -13.64 -6.27 -2.28
C ASN A 52 -13.86 -6.09 -0.78
N TRP A 53 -14.15 -7.18 -0.07
CA TRP A 53 -14.30 -7.17 1.39
C TRP A 53 -13.00 -6.75 2.08
N LEU A 54 -11.85 -7.24 1.61
CA LEU A 54 -10.53 -6.87 2.14
C LEU A 54 -10.28 -5.36 1.99
N LEU A 55 -10.56 -4.82 0.80
CA LEU A 55 -10.42 -3.39 0.52
C LEU A 55 -11.40 -2.55 1.36
N SER A 56 -12.63 -3.03 1.52
CA SER A 56 -13.64 -2.39 2.37
C SER A 56 -13.20 -2.35 3.83
N ASN A 57 -12.64 -3.45 4.35
CA ASN A 57 -12.15 -3.53 5.72
C ASN A 57 -10.93 -2.63 5.96
N LEU A 58 -10.01 -2.57 4.99
CA LEU A 58 -8.86 -1.66 5.03
C LEU A 58 -9.33 -0.19 5.15
N LEU A 59 -10.25 0.23 4.28
CA LEU A 59 -10.77 1.60 4.33
C LEU A 59 -11.65 1.87 5.56
N LEU A 60 -12.35 0.85 6.09
CA LEU A 60 -13.08 0.97 7.35
C LEU A 60 -12.13 1.27 8.52
N ASN A 61 -11.03 0.53 8.63
CA ASN A 61 -9.99 0.82 9.63
C ASN A 61 -9.44 2.23 9.44
N TYR A 62 -9.14 2.62 8.20
CA TYR A 62 -8.62 3.94 7.88
C TYR A 62 -9.60 5.08 8.20
N SER A 63 -10.92 4.83 8.08
CA SER A 63 -11.96 5.82 8.40
C SER A 63 -11.95 6.27 9.86
N ASN A 64 -11.35 5.50 10.75
CA ASN A 64 -11.23 5.82 12.17
C ASN A 64 -9.90 6.51 12.52
N ALA A 65 -9.02 6.72 11.53
CA ALA A 65 -7.75 7.37 11.72
C ALA A 65 -7.90 8.85 12.04
N THR A 66 -6.88 9.43 12.67
CA THR A 66 -6.72 10.88 12.81
C THR A 66 -5.43 11.29 12.11
N LEU A 67 -5.49 12.34 11.27
CA LEU A 67 -4.29 12.86 10.62
C LEU A 67 -3.28 13.32 11.67
N LYS A 68 -2.10 12.71 11.64
CA LYS A 68 -0.93 13.07 12.43
C LYS A 68 0.26 13.33 11.52
N ALA A 69 1.18 14.18 11.97
CA ALA A 69 2.44 14.39 11.29
C ALA A 69 3.24 13.08 11.25
N LEU A 70 3.98 12.89 10.16
CA LEU A 70 4.94 11.79 10.05
C LEU A 70 6.01 11.93 11.12
N SER A 71 6.43 10.81 11.69
CA SER A 71 7.51 10.80 12.68
C SER A 71 8.88 10.99 12.03
N GLY A 72 9.02 10.61 10.75
CA GLY A 72 10.27 10.57 10.01
C GLY A 72 11.13 9.36 10.33
N ASP A 73 10.71 8.49 11.24
CA ASP A 73 11.43 7.29 11.64
C ASP A 73 10.94 6.09 10.83
N LEU A 74 11.87 5.42 10.14
CA LEU A 74 11.58 4.29 9.26
C LEU A 74 11.75 2.98 10.02
N VAL A 75 10.67 2.20 10.10
CA VAL A 75 10.62 0.95 10.87
C VAL A 75 10.12 -0.21 10.02
N LYS A 76 10.65 -1.41 10.27
CA LYS A 76 10.10 -2.66 9.72
C LYS A 76 8.80 -3.01 10.44
N LEU A 77 7.98 -3.85 9.81
CA LEU A 77 6.76 -4.36 10.43
C LEU A 77 7.04 -5.01 11.80
N GLY A 78 8.13 -5.79 11.90
CA GLY A 78 8.55 -6.48 13.13
C GLY A 78 8.84 -5.55 14.31
N GLU A 79 9.11 -4.27 14.06
CA GLU A 79 9.47 -3.28 15.08
C GLU A 79 8.25 -2.58 15.70
N PHE A 80 7.05 -2.79 15.15
CA PHE A 80 5.81 -2.39 15.80
C PHE A 80 5.46 -3.31 16.98
N PRO A 81 4.67 -2.84 17.96
CA PRO A 81 4.05 -3.72 18.95
C PRO A 81 3.35 -4.89 18.27
N ASP A 82 3.62 -6.12 18.74
CA ASP A 82 3.12 -7.39 18.18
C ASP A 82 3.54 -7.70 16.72
N GLY A 83 4.43 -6.88 16.14
CA GLY A 83 4.92 -6.96 14.77
C GLY A 83 5.68 -8.24 14.44
N LEU A 84 6.54 -8.69 15.36
CA LEU A 84 7.40 -9.87 15.17
C LEU A 84 6.60 -11.13 14.82
N ALA A 85 5.40 -11.29 15.38
CA ALA A 85 4.55 -12.45 15.11
C ALA A 85 4.03 -12.48 13.66
N ARG A 86 3.97 -11.33 12.98
CA ARG A 86 3.48 -11.17 11.60
C ARG A 86 4.59 -11.08 10.57
N GLU A 87 5.81 -10.75 10.99
CA GLU A 87 6.93 -10.40 10.11
C GLU A 87 7.25 -11.48 9.07
N ASN A 88 7.36 -12.76 9.48
CA ASN A 88 7.66 -13.85 8.55
C ASN A 88 6.61 -14.04 7.45
N GLY A 89 5.33 -13.84 7.79
CA GLY A 89 4.23 -13.92 6.81
C GLY A 89 4.32 -12.74 5.84
N PHE A 90 4.48 -11.55 6.40
CA PHE A 90 4.58 -10.31 5.64
C PHE A 90 5.77 -10.26 4.68
N ILE A 91 6.92 -10.81 5.08
CA ILE A 91 8.06 -10.94 4.17
C ILE A 91 7.65 -11.73 2.93
N LYS A 92 6.96 -12.86 3.09
CA LYS A 92 6.58 -13.73 1.96
C LYS A 92 5.52 -13.09 1.06
N THR A 93 4.59 -12.32 1.62
CA THR A 93 3.42 -11.81 0.88
C THR A 93 3.61 -10.40 0.34
N ALA A 94 4.37 -9.53 1.04
CA ALA A 94 4.55 -8.14 0.67
C ALA A 94 5.99 -7.79 0.23
N ILE A 95 7.02 -8.54 0.64
CA ILE A 95 8.42 -8.15 0.39
C ILE A 95 9.07 -9.01 -0.70
N THR A 96 9.07 -10.33 -0.55
CA THR A 96 9.65 -11.27 -1.52
C THR A 96 9.13 -11.04 -2.94
N PRO A 97 7.82 -10.83 -3.17
CA PRO A 97 7.30 -10.63 -4.53
C PRO A 97 7.88 -9.39 -5.24
N ILE A 98 8.30 -8.36 -4.49
CA ILE A 98 8.98 -7.19 -5.08
C ILE A 98 10.37 -7.58 -5.59
N ALA A 99 11.13 -8.34 -4.81
CA ALA A 99 12.45 -8.81 -5.23
C ALA A 99 12.34 -9.72 -6.46
N GLU A 100 11.35 -10.61 -6.50
CA GLU A 100 11.10 -11.49 -7.65
C GLU A 100 10.67 -10.70 -8.90
N ALA A 101 9.77 -9.74 -8.76
CA ALA A 101 9.23 -8.98 -9.89
C ALA A 101 10.19 -7.92 -10.44
N PHE A 102 11.03 -7.32 -9.59
CA PHE A 102 11.85 -6.17 -9.95
C PHE A 102 13.36 -6.42 -9.84
N GLY A 103 13.80 -7.52 -9.23
CA GLY A 103 15.22 -7.78 -8.95
C GLY A 103 16.11 -7.84 -10.19
N GLY A 104 15.60 -8.32 -11.32
CA GLY A 104 16.33 -8.34 -12.59
C GLY A 104 16.47 -6.98 -13.27
N ASN A 105 15.63 -6.00 -12.90
CA ASN A 105 15.75 -4.61 -13.38
C ASN A 105 15.23 -3.62 -12.31
N PRO A 106 16.03 -3.35 -11.25
CA PRO A 106 15.56 -2.59 -10.08
C PRO A 106 15.05 -1.18 -10.42
N ALA A 107 15.62 -0.54 -11.45
CA ALA A 107 15.26 0.80 -11.87
C ALA A 107 13.78 0.95 -12.28
N GLU A 108 13.11 -0.15 -12.67
CA GLU A 108 11.69 -0.12 -13.00
C GLU A 108 10.78 0.18 -11.81
N LEU A 109 11.16 -0.23 -10.60
CA LEU A 109 10.35 -0.07 -9.40
C LEU A 109 9.98 1.40 -9.14
N PRO A 110 10.93 2.34 -8.99
CA PRO A 110 10.62 3.75 -8.79
C PRO A 110 9.96 4.41 -10.01
N ILE A 111 10.17 3.89 -11.24
CA ILE A 111 9.48 4.40 -12.44
C ILE A 111 7.99 4.10 -12.36
N LEU A 112 7.63 2.86 -12.04
CA LEU A 112 6.24 2.42 -11.94
C LEU A 112 5.53 2.99 -10.72
N ALA A 113 6.22 3.09 -9.58
CA ALA A 113 5.67 3.66 -8.35
C ALA A 113 5.17 5.11 -8.51
N LYS A 114 5.69 5.88 -9.48
CA LYS A 114 5.18 7.22 -9.82
C LYS A 114 3.70 7.22 -10.21
N ARG A 115 3.17 6.11 -10.76
CA ARG A 115 1.73 5.97 -11.04
C ARG A 115 0.85 6.06 -9.79
N PHE A 116 1.42 5.78 -8.62
CA PHE A 116 0.76 5.91 -7.32
C PHE A 116 1.21 7.16 -6.55
N GLY A 117 1.78 8.15 -7.24
CA GLY A 117 2.34 9.34 -6.60
C GLY A 117 3.65 9.07 -5.84
N GLY A 118 4.29 7.92 -6.09
CA GLY A 118 5.55 7.57 -5.46
C GLY A 118 6.71 8.46 -5.90
N LYS A 119 7.67 8.67 -5.00
CA LYS A 119 8.92 9.39 -5.26
C LYS A 119 10.11 8.44 -5.18
N THR A 120 11.15 8.72 -5.95
CA THR A 120 12.41 7.97 -5.92
C THR A 120 13.22 8.35 -4.68
N LEU A 121 13.86 7.36 -4.06
CA LEU A 121 14.80 7.53 -2.95
C LEU A 121 16.20 7.05 -3.36
N GLN A 122 17.18 7.19 -2.45
CA GLN A 122 18.59 6.86 -2.68
C GLN A 122 19.09 5.75 -1.73
N PHE A 123 18.25 4.73 -1.51
CA PHE A 123 18.61 3.50 -0.81
C PHE A 123 18.71 2.32 -1.78
N GLY A 124 19.61 1.37 -1.50
CA GLY A 124 19.81 0.16 -2.31
C GLY A 124 20.17 0.47 -3.77
N ASP A 125 19.87 -0.47 -4.66
CA ASP A 125 19.99 -0.27 -6.12
C ASP A 125 18.79 0.50 -6.68
N ALA A 126 17.63 0.34 -6.04
CA ALA A 126 16.45 1.14 -6.31
C ALA A 126 15.59 1.28 -5.05
N SER A 127 14.98 2.44 -4.85
CA SER A 127 14.03 2.66 -3.76
C SER A 127 12.98 3.69 -4.09
N THR A 128 11.83 3.55 -3.46
CA THR A 128 10.69 4.46 -3.64
C THR A 128 9.85 4.55 -2.38
N GLU A 129 9.37 5.76 -2.09
CA GLU A 129 8.32 5.99 -1.10
C GLU A 129 7.00 6.22 -1.83
N ILE A 130 5.97 5.45 -1.48
CA ILE A 130 4.63 5.50 -2.06
C ILE A 130 3.66 5.98 -0.98
N PRO A 131 2.87 7.05 -1.22
CA PRO A 131 1.81 7.46 -0.30
C PRO A 131 0.61 6.51 -0.42
N ALA A 132 0.74 5.30 0.15
CA ALA A 132 -0.22 4.20 -0.03
C ALA A 132 -1.63 4.55 0.48
N LEU A 133 -1.70 5.28 1.60
CA LEU A 133 -2.87 6.06 2.02
C LEU A 133 -2.38 7.44 2.49
N ARG A 134 -3.27 8.44 2.52
CA ARG A 134 -2.89 9.78 3.02
C ARG A 134 -2.42 9.68 4.47
N GLY A 135 -1.16 10.06 4.70
CA GLY A 135 -0.51 10.00 6.02
C GLY A 135 0.18 8.67 6.35
N ILE A 136 0.13 7.69 5.45
CA ILE A 136 0.77 6.37 5.64
C ILE A 136 1.63 6.06 4.40
N PRO A 137 2.83 6.66 4.28
CA PRO A 137 3.76 6.31 3.23
C PRO A 137 4.41 4.95 3.50
N LEU A 138 4.65 4.20 2.43
CA LEU A 138 5.40 2.94 2.43
C LEU A 138 6.69 3.11 1.63
N THR A 139 7.81 2.68 2.20
CA THR A 139 9.11 2.76 1.54
C THR A 139 9.59 1.37 1.16
N TYR A 140 9.79 1.16 -0.14
CA TYR A 140 10.43 -0.03 -0.69
C TYR A 140 11.91 0.26 -0.97
N ILE A 141 12.78 -0.68 -0.57
CA ILE A 141 14.21 -0.67 -0.86
C ILE A 141 14.55 -2.00 -1.51
N LEU A 142 15.09 -1.96 -2.71
CA LEU A 142 15.40 -3.13 -3.52
C LEU A 142 16.90 -3.20 -3.81
N TYR A 143 17.44 -4.39 -3.62
CA TYR A 143 18.78 -4.79 -4.02
C TYR A 143 18.62 -5.79 -5.16
N GLY A 144 19.21 -5.46 -6.31
CA GLY A 144 19.09 -6.23 -7.54
C GLY A 144 19.80 -7.57 -7.46
N SER A 145 19.49 -8.42 -8.43
CA SER A 145 20.26 -9.65 -8.63
C SER A 145 21.53 -9.31 -9.39
N ASP A 146 22.67 -9.64 -8.82
CA ASP A 146 23.97 -9.67 -9.51
C ASP A 146 24.68 -10.98 -9.12
N GLU A 147 25.68 -10.92 -8.23
CA GLU A 147 26.33 -12.12 -7.68
C GLU A 147 25.46 -12.88 -6.65
N PHE A 148 24.43 -12.23 -6.12
CA PHE A 148 23.50 -12.78 -5.13
C PHE A 148 22.04 -12.65 -5.60
N PRO A 149 21.13 -13.50 -5.10
CA PRO A 149 19.70 -13.32 -5.33
C PRO A 149 19.23 -11.94 -4.87
N ALA A 150 18.33 -11.34 -5.66
CA ALA A 150 17.70 -10.09 -5.30
C ALA A 150 16.94 -10.21 -3.96
N PHE A 151 16.90 -9.13 -3.20
CA PHE A 151 16.07 -9.03 -2.01
C PHE A 151 15.55 -7.61 -1.83
N ALA A 152 14.44 -7.48 -1.10
CA ALA A 152 13.81 -6.20 -0.84
C ALA A 152 13.57 -6.00 0.67
N ASN A 153 13.32 -4.76 1.04
CA ASN A 153 12.74 -4.39 2.32
C ASN A 153 11.52 -3.50 2.05
N LEU A 154 10.54 -3.61 2.95
CA LEU A 154 9.39 -2.71 3.04
C LEU A 154 9.37 -2.14 4.46
N VAL A 155 9.49 -0.83 4.56
CA VAL A 155 9.48 -0.09 5.84
C VAL A 155 8.37 0.96 5.85
N PHE A 156 7.90 1.26 7.05
CA PHE A 156 6.82 2.21 7.33
C PHE A 156 7.41 3.43 8.04
N ASP A 157 6.74 4.58 7.94
CA ASP A 157 6.91 5.60 8.98
C ASP A 157 6.32 5.08 10.29
N ARG A 158 7.01 5.25 11.43
CA ARG A 158 6.54 4.79 12.74
C ARG A 158 5.16 5.34 13.09
N SER A 159 4.74 6.49 12.56
CA SER A 159 3.41 7.03 12.78
C SER A 159 2.29 6.19 12.16
N ALA A 160 2.58 5.21 11.29
CA ALA A 160 1.56 4.39 10.64
C ALA A 160 0.63 3.66 11.63
N ILE A 161 1.19 3.20 12.75
CA ILE A 161 0.42 2.48 13.80
C ILE A 161 -0.58 3.39 14.53
N ASP A 162 -0.40 4.72 14.46
CA ASP A 162 -1.36 5.68 14.99
C ASP A 162 -2.59 5.86 14.10
N TYR A 163 -2.51 5.46 12.83
CA TYR A 163 -3.61 5.58 11.89
C TYR A 163 -4.50 4.35 11.89
N MET A 164 -3.92 3.16 11.99
CA MET A 164 -4.63 1.89 11.85
C MET A 164 -3.93 0.76 12.62
N PRO A 165 -4.67 -0.31 12.99
CA PRO A 165 -4.07 -1.47 13.63
C PRO A 165 -3.05 -2.17 12.73
N LEU A 166 -2.12 -2.91 13.34
CA LEU A 166 -1.06 -3.65 12.67
C LEU A 166 -1.59 -4.55 11.55
N GLU A 167 -2.72 -5.22 11.77
CA GLU A 167 -3.38 -6.08 10.79
C GLU A 167 -3.74 -5.34 9.50
N ALA A 168 -4.23 -4.11 9.61
CA ALA A 168 -4.57 -3.30 8.45
C ALA A 168 -3.31 -2.77 7.75
N LEU A 169 -2.21 -2.53 8.47
CA LEU A 169 -0.92 -2.18 7.88
C LEU A 169 -0.31 -3.33 7.09
N VAL A 170 -0.46 -4.57 7.57
CA VAL A 170 -0.09 -5.78 6.82
C VAL A 170 -0.84 -5.84 5.49
N VAL A 171 -2.16 -5.70 5.53
CA VAL A 171 -3.00 -5.70 4.31
C VAL A 171 -2.62 -4.56 3.36
N LEU A 172 -2.32 -3.37 3.90
CA LEU A 172 -1.89 -2.23 3.08
C LEU A 172 -0.57 -2.50 2.35
N GLY A 173 0.40 -3.13 3.01
CA GLY A 173 1.66 -3.51 2.39
C GLY A 173 1.49 -4.56 1.30
N GLU A 174 0.70 -5.60 1.58
CA GLU A 174 0.37 -6.65 0.60
C GLU A 174 -0.36 -6.08 -0.62
N LEU A 175 -1.36 -5.22 -0.39
CA LEU A 175 -2.08 -4.52 -1.45
C LEU A 175 -1.13 -3.67 -2.28
N THR A 176 -0.29 -2.84 -1.65
CA THR A 176 0.64 -1.96 -2.38
C THR A 176 1.61 -2.77 -3.25
N THR A 177 2.11 -3.89 -2.74
CA THR A 177 2.96 -4.81 -3.50
C THR A 177 2.22 -5.44 -4.68
N SER A 178 1.01 -5.95 -4.46
CA SER A 178 0.16 -6.49 -5.52
C SER A 178 -0.07 -5.47 -6.63
N ARG A 179 -0.41 -4.23 -6.26
CA ARG A 179 -0.67 -3.13 -7.21
C ARG A 179 0.57 -2.73 -8.01
N LEU A 180 1.77 -2.76 -7.41
CA LEU A 180 3.04 -2.55 -8.12
C LEU A 180 3.32 -3.65 -9.15
N ILE A 181 3.01 -4.90 -8.81
CA ILE A 181 3.20 -6.05 -9.72
C ILE A 181 2.18 -6.00 -10.86
N GLU A 182 0.91 -5.68 -10.57
CA GLU A 182 -0.12 -5.53 -11.59
C GLU A 182 0.27 -4.48 -12.63
N ILE A 183 0.71 -3.28 -12.24
CA ILE A 183 1.15 -2.26 -13.22
C ILE A 183 2.39 -2.65 -14.02
N LYS A 184 3.22 -3.57 -13.50
CA LYS A 184 4.35 -4.12 -14.26
C LYS A 184 3.85 -5.08 -15.34
N ASN A 185 2.85 -5.90 -15.02
CA ASN A 185 2.32 -6.93 -15.91
C ASN A 185 1.37 -6.37 -16.99
N TYR A 186 0.73 -5.22 -16.74
CA TYR A 186 -0.18 -4.54 -17.68
C TYR A 186 0.56 -3.62 -18.69
N ARG A 187 1.85 -3.85 -18.94
CA ARG A 187 2.66 -3.10 -19.92
C ARG A 187 2.56 -3.67 -21.32
#